data_AF-A0A925AJT3-F1
#
_entry.id   AF-A0A925AJT3-F1
#
_cell.length_a   1.000
_cell.length_b   1.000
_cell.length_c   1.000
_cell.angle_alpha   90.00
_cell.angle_beta   90.00
_cell.angle_gamma   90.00
#
_symmetry.space_group_name_H-M   'P 1'
#
loop_
_entity.id
_entity.type
_entity.pdbx_description
1 polymer ?
#
loop_
_entity_poly.entity_id
_entity_poly.type
_entity_poly.pdbx_seq_one_letter_code
_entity_poly.pdbx_strand_id
1 'polypeptide(L)'
;VVSGEVLAAIFKQFPSVVCVFLNTCDSGPSALSIGKEVKYAIGMNDRVYDDVAIEFAVAFYEAIAGGNDVPFAFDFAKMRIQLGSSPQQASLPVLVADGQCKDQLYVPGKSHIGGVNPRPTR
;
A
#
# COMPACT_ATOMS: atom_id res chain seq x y z
N VAL A 1 12.46 11.80 -7.33
CA VAL A 1 11.22 11.20 -6.78
C VAL A 1 10.06 11.94 -7.41
N VAL A 2 9.03 11.24 -7.90
CA VAL A 2 7.80 11.84 -8.44
C VAL A 2 6.82 12.05 -7.28
N SER A 3 6.12 13.18 -7.23
CA SER A 3 5.17 13.45 -6.13
C SER A 3 3.84 12.70 -6.32
N GLY A 4 3.13 12.46 -5.22
CA GLY A 4 1.81 11.83 -5.26
C GLY A 4 0.79 12.62 -6.07
N GLU A 5 0.88 13.95 -6.05
CA GLU A 5 0.00 14.85 -6.80
C GLU A 5 0.24 14.74 -8.31
N VAL A 6 1.50 14.58 -8.74
CA VAL A 6 1.82 14.35 -10.16
C VAL A 6 1.26 13.00 -10.60
N LEU A 7 1.39 11.95 -9.80
CA LEU A 7 0.80 10.64 -10.11
C LEU A 7 -0.73 10.71 -10.17
N ALA A 8 -1.37 11.40 -9.22
CA ALA A 8 -2.82 11.62 -9.23
C ALA A 8 -3.28 12.33 -10.51
N ALA A 9 -2.56 13.39 -10.93
CA ALA A 9 -2.86 14.11 -12.17
C ALA A 9 -2.73 13.22 -13.42
N ILE A 10 -1.78 12.29 -13.45
CA ILE A 10 -1.65 11.29 -14.50
C ILE A 10 -2.87 10.37 -14.50
N PHE A 11 -3.19 9.73 -13.37
CA PHE A 11 -4.28 8.75 -13.30
C PHE A 11 -5.66 9.35 -13.53
N LYS A 12 -5.85 10.63 -13.21
CA LYS A 12 -7.06 11.38 -13.59
C LYS A 12 -7.36 11.35 -15.10
N GLN A 13 -6.34 11.21 -15.94
CA GLN A 13 -6.53 11.10 -17.40
C GLN A 13 -7.04 9.72 -17.85
N PHE A 14 -7.06 8.72 -16.95
CA PHE A 14 -7.40 7.33 -17.27
C PHE A 14 -8.60 6.85 -16.44
N PRO A 15 -9.84 7.27 -16.75
CA PRO A 15 -11.02 6.96 -15.95
C PRO A 15 -11.39 5.46 -15.92
N SER A 16 -10.81 4.64 -16.80
CA SER A 16 -10.98 3.18 -16.79
C SER A 16 -10.13 2.48 -15.73
N VAL A 17 -9.15 3.17 -15.13
CA VAL A 17 -8.33 2.61 -14.05
C VAL A 17 -9.15 2.63 -12.76
N VAL A 18 -9.38 1.44 -12.20
CA VAL A 18 -10.16 1.28 -10.96
C VAL A 18 -9.26 1.08 -9.74
N CYS A 19 -8.05 0.56 -9.93
CA CYS A 19 -7.10 0.28 -8.86
C CYS A 19 -5.67 0.62 -9.29
N VAL A 20 -4.92 1.31 -8.44
CA VAL A 20 -3.48 1.52 -8.58
C VAL A 20 -2.75 0.81 -7.44
N PHE A 21 -1.78 -0.03 -7.78
CA PHE A 21 -0.96 -0.77 -6.80
C PHE A 21 0.47 -0.21 -6.81
N LEU A 22 0.88 0.46 -5.75
CA LEU A 22 2.24 0.97 -5.58
C LEU A 22 3.07 0.00 -4.73
N ASN A 23 3.85 -0.84 -5.39
CA ASN A 23 4.80 -1.73 -4.70
C ASN A 23 6.12 -1.02 -4.34
N THR A 24 6.04 0.10 -3.63
CA THR A 24 7.21 0.90 -3.23
C THR A 24 7.10 1.30 -1.78
N CYS A 25 8.23 1.30 -1.06
CA CYS A 25 8.33 1.78 0.31
C CYS A 25 7.85 3.25 0.41
N ASP A 26 7.34 3.63 1.59
CA ASP A 26 6.93 5.01 1.92
C ASP A 26 5.91 5.63 0.94
N SER A 27 5.11 4.79 0.27
CA SER A 27 4.18 5.22 -0.77
C SER A 27 2.76 5.52 -0.29
N GLY A 28 2.47 5.33 1.00
CA GLY A 28 1.17 5.66 1.61
C GLY A 28 0.65 7.07 1.26
N PRO A 29 1.45 8.14 1.39
CA PRO A 29 1.03 9.49 0.95
C PRO A 29 0.73 9.62 -0.55
N SER A 30 1.44 8.87 -1.38
CA SER A 30 1.20 8.84 -2.84
C SER A 30 -0.10 8.10 -3.14
N ALA A 31 -0.35 6.96 -2.48
CA ALA A 31 -1.60 6.23 -2.58
C ALA A 31 -2.79 7.09 -2.15
N LEU A 32 -2.65 7.89 -1.08
CA LEU A 32 -3.70 8.83 -0.66
C LEU A 32 -4.01 9.88 -1.73
N SER A 33 -2.97 10.42 -2.38
CA SER A 33 -3.14 11.41 -3.43
C SER A 33 -3.85 10.80 -4.66
N ILE A 34 -3.44 9.60 -5.07
CA ILE A 34 -4.03 8.87 -6.20
C ILE A 34 -5.46 8.43 -5.91
N GLY A 35 -5.73 7.94 -4.70
CA GLY A 35 -7.04 7.43 -4.28
C GLY A 35 -8.14 8.51 -4.26
N LYS A 36 -7.80 9.80 -4.37
CA LYS A 36 -8.77 10.89 -4.58
C LYS A 36 -9.30 10.93 -6.02
N GLU A 37 -8.54 10.41 -6.98
CA GLU A 37 -8.86 10.41 -8.41
C GLU A 37 -9.20 9.00 -8.93
N VAL A 38 -8.75 7.95 -8.24
CA VAL A 38 -9.01 6.53 -8.57
C VAL A 38 -9.73 5.85 -7.41
N LYS A 39 -10.67 4.95 -7.72
CA LYS A 39 -11.49 4.24 -6.72
C LYS A 39 -10.65 3.56 -5.64
N TYR A 40 -9.59 2.86 -6.03
CA TYR A 40 -8.67 2.21 -5.09
C TYR A 40 -7.21 2.57 -5.37
N ALA A 41 -6.45 2.83 -4.32
CA ALA A 41 -5.00 2.93 -4.37
C ALA A 41 -4.37 2.19 -3.20
N ILE A 42 -3.42 1.30 -3.49
CA ILE A 42 -2.67 0.54 -2.51
C ILE A 42 -1.24 1.09 -2.47
N GLY A 43 -0.71 1.28 -1.26
CA GLY A 43 0.68 1.66 -1.04
C GLY A 43 1.24 1.03 0.23
N MET A 44 2.46 1.40 0.56
CA MET A 44 3.17 0.95 1.76
C MET A 44 3.43 2.13 2.69
N ASN A 45 3.12 1.95 3.96
CA ASN A 45 3.24 3.00 4.96
C ASN A 45 4.68 3.22 5.45
N ASP A 46 5.56 2.24 5.27
CA ASP A 46 6.97 2.33 5.65
C ASP A 46 7.78 1.42 4.71
N ARG A 47 9.02 1.14 5.08
CA ARG A 47 9.89 0.15 4.48
C ARG A 47 9.32 -1.25 4.65
N VAL A 48 9.15 -1.94 3.53
CA VAL A 48 8.75 -3.34 3.45
C VAL A 48 9.93 -4.18 2.99
N TYR A 49 10.04 -5.42 3.46
CA TYR A 49 11.05 -6.34 2.94
C TYR A 49 10.62 -6.91 1.59
N ASP A 50 11.58 -7.23 0.73
CA ASP A 50 11.32 -7.67 -0.64
C ASP A 50 10.46 -8.95 -0.67
N ASP A 51 10.72 -9.91 0.22
CA ASP A 51 9.97 -11.15 0.34
C ASP A 51 8.51 -10.91 0.74
N VAL A 52 8.27 -10.02 1.70
CA VAL A 52 6.92 -9.61 2.12
C VAL A 52 6.18 -8.86 1.03
N ALA A 53 6.86 -7.96 0.31
CA ALA A 53 6.29 -7.24 -0.81
C ALA A 53 5.87 -8.18 -1.95
N ILE A 54 6.70 -9.18 -2.25
CA ILE A 54 6.40 -10.24 -3.22
C ILE A 54 5.21 -11.07 -2.74
N GLU A 55 5.23 -11.55 -1.49
CA GLU A 55 4.15 -12.37 -0.92
C GLU A 55 2.79 -11.63 -0.96
N PHE A 56 2.79 -10.35 -0.56
CA PHE A 56 1.60 -9.51 -0.62
C PHE A 56 1.08 -9.36 -2.04
N ALA A 57 1.95 -9.04 -3.01
CA ALA A 57 1.56 -8.90 -4.40
C ALA A 57 1.00 -10.21 -4.99
N VAL A 58 1.64 -11.35 -4.71
CA VAL A 58 1.18 -12.67 -5.13
C VAL A 58 -0.21 -12.96 -4.58
N ALA A 59 -0.40 -12.84 -3.27
CA ALA A 59 -1.68 -13.11 -2.62
C ALA A 59 -2.80 -12.17 -3.11
N PHE A 60 -2.48 -10.89 -3.31
CA PHE A 60 -3.41 -9.90 -3.83
C PHE A 60 -3.87 -10.27 -5.25
N TYR A 61 -2.93 -10.50 -6.18
CA TYR A 61 -3.28 -10.83 -7.55
C TYR A 61 -3.91 -12.21 -7.69
N GLU A 62 -3.58 -13.19 -6.84
CA GLU A 62 -4.29 -14.47 -6.75
C GLU A 62 -5.78 -14.25 -6.40
N ALA A 63 -6.08 -13.44 -5.38
CA ALA A 63 -7.46 -13.16 -4.98
C ALA A 63 -8.25 -12.43 -6.08
N ILE A 64 -7.63 -11.45 -6.75
CA ILE A 64 -8.22 -10.75 -7.90
C ILE A 64 -8.48 -11.73 -9.06
N ALA A 65 -7.50 -12.57 -9.42
CA ALA A 65 -7.65 -13.57 -10.47
C ALA A 65 -8.73 -14.61 -10.12
N GLY A 66 -8.96 -14.88 -8.84
CA GLY A 66 -10.06 -15.68 -8.31
C GLY A 66 -11.44 -15.00 -8.38
N GLY A 67 -11.54 -13.77 -8.90
CA GLY A 67 -12.80 -13.04 -9.06
C GLY A 67 -13.23 -12.23 -7.85
N ASN A 68 -12.35 -12.05 -6.85
CA ASN A 68 -12.67 -11.24 -5.67
C ASN A 68 -12.44 -9.74 -5.94
N ASP A 69 -13.06 -8.90 -5.11
CA ASP A 69 -12.88 -7.45 -5.18
C ASP A 69 -11.59 -6.97 -4.50
N VAL A 70 -11.26 -5.69 -4.71
CA VAL A 70 -10.02 -5.09 -4.20
C VAL A 70 -9.96 -5.07 -2.66
N PRO A 71 -11.01 -4.67 -1.92
CA PRO A 71 -11.00 -4.77 -0.46
C PRO A 71 -10.73 -6.17 0.06
N PHE A 72 -11.42 -7.19 -0.48
CA PHE A 72 -11.17 -8.57 -0.08
C PHE A 72 -9.74 -9.01 -0.42
N ALA A 73 -9.28 -8.76 -1.64
CA ALA A 73 -7.94 -9.15 -2.07
C ALA A 73 -6.84 -8.50 -1.21
N PHE A 74 -7.04 -7.25 -0.81
CA PHE A 74 -6.15 -6.53 0.09
C PHE A 74 -6.10 -7.17 1.49
N ASP A 75 -7.25 -7.43 2.11
CA ASP A 75 -7.33 -8.05 3.43
C ASP A 75 -6.78 -9.50 3.41
N PHE A 76 -7.06 -10.25 2.35
CA PHE A 76 -6.53 -11.59 2.13
C PHE A 76 -4.99 -11.58 2.05
N ALA A 77 -4.42 -10.62 1.31
CA ALA A 77 -2.98 -10.49 1.19
C ALA A 77 -2.30 -10.08 2.51
N LYS A 78 -2.92 -9.19 3.31
CA LYS A 78 -2.44 -8.86 4.67
C LYS A 78 -2.47 -10.08 5.59
N MET A 79 -3.55 -10.87 5.54
CA MET A 79 -3.67 -12.11 6.29
C MET A 79 -2.59 -13.13 5.91
N ARG A 80 -2.23 -13.23 4.63
CA ARG A 80 -1.14 -14.11 4.17
C ARG A 80 0.21 -13.73 4.79
N ILE A 81 0.58 -12.45 4.74
CA ILE A 81 1.80 -11.95 5.43
C ILE A 81 1.74 -12.26 6.93
N GLN A 82 0.58 -12.07 7.56
CA GLN A 82 0.40 -12.32 9.00
C GLN A 82 0.61 -13.79 9.39
N LEU A 83 0.42 -14.73 8.46
CA LEU A 83 0.68 -16.16 8.66
C LEU A 83 2.08 -16.58 8.22
N GLY A 84 2.81 -15.70 7.52
CA GLY A 84 4.12 -15.94 6.95
C GLY A 84 5.28 -15.69 7.91
N SER A 85 6.46 -15.46 7.33
CA SER A 85 7.73 -15.38 8.09
C SER A 85 7.93 -14.03 8.78
N SER A 86 7.22 -12.98 8.36
CA SER A 86 7.39 -11.60 8.82
C SER A 86 6.04 -10.96 9.22
N PRO A 87 5.30 -11.53 10.18
CA PRO A 87 3.93 -11.13 10.47
C PRO A 87 3.80 -9.68 10.97
N GLN A 88 4.88 -9.10 11.51
CA GLN A 88 4.91 -7.70 11.95
C GLN A 88 4.78 -6.71 10.78
N GLN A 89 5.09 -7.13 9.55
CA GLN A 89 4.98 -6.28 8.37
C GLN A 89 3.58 -6.32 7.71
N ALA A 90 2.65 -7.13 8.23
CA ALA A 90 1.29 -7.21 7.71
C ALA A 90 0.50 -5.89 7.85
N SER A 91 0.92 -4.97 8.72
CA SER A 91 0.30 -3.66 8.91
C SER A 91 0.83 -2.58 7.95
N LEU A 92 1.88 -2.86 7.18
CA LEU A 92 2.51 -1.87 6.29
C LEU A 92 1.69 -1.55 5.03
N PRO A 93 1.04 -2.53 4.36
CA PRO A 93 0.16 -2.20 3.24
C PRO A 93 -1.03 -1.37 3.72
N VAL A 94 -1.33 -0.31 2.97
CA VAL A 94 -2.48 0.58 3.20
C VAL A 94 -3.36 0.61 1.97
N LEU A 95 -4.67 0.60 2.17
CA LEU A 95 -5.67 0.74 1.13
C LEU A 95 -6.37 2.08 1.28
N VAL A 96 -6.35 2.86 0.22
CA VAL A 96 -7.15 4.06 0.05
C VAL A 96 -8.32 3.72 -0.86
N ALA A 97 -9.54 3.90 -0.35
CA ALA A 97 -10.77 3.68 -1.08
C ALA A 97 -11.56 4.98 -1.13
N ASP A 98 -11.89 5.46 -2.34
CA ASP A 98 -12.66 6.69 -2.57
C ASP A 98 -12.12 7.89 -1.77
N GLY A 99 -10.79 8.07 -1.82
CA GLY A 99 -10.06 9.14 -1.13
C GLY A 99 -9.88 8.94 0.37
N GLN A 100 -10.35 7.83 0.95
CA GLN A 100 -10.31 7.54 2.38
C GLN A 100 -9.34 6.39 2.70
N CYS A 101 -8.43 6.63 3.64
CA CYS A 101 -7.58 5.61 4.24
C CYS A 101 -8.04 5.35 5.68
N LYS A 102 -8.33 4.09 6.02
CA LYS A 102 -8.73 3.71 7.39
C LYS A 102 -7.54 3.60 8.34
N ASP A 103 -6.38 3.24 7.78
CA ASP A 103 -5.13 3.09 8.53
C ASP A 103 -4.45 4.46 8.71
N GLN A 104 -3.72 4.62 9.81
CA GLN A 104 -2.93 5.83 10.05
C GLN A 104 -1.77 5.90 9.06
N LEU A 105 -1.79 6.89 8.16
CA LEU A 105 -0.74 7.07 7.17
C LEU A 105 0.54 7.64 7.79
N TYR A 106 1.68 7.09 7.39
CA TYR A 106 2.99 7.64 7.63
C TYR A 106 3.14 8.94 6.85
N VAL A 107 3.69 9.95 7.51
CA VAL A 107 4.02 11.23 6.90
C VAL A 107 5.50 11.50 7.18
N PRO A 108 6.36 11.62 6.16
CA PRO A 108 7.76 11.95 6.36
C PRO A 108 7.90 13.20 7.25
N GLY A 109 8.60 13.07 8.38
CA GLY A 109 8.83 14.17 9.33
C GLY A 109 7.76 14.35 10.42
N LYS A 110 6.68 13.57 10.43
CA LYS A 110 5.80 13.43 11.60
C LYS A 110 5.95 12.01 12.16
N SER A 111 6.56 11.90 13.33
CA SER A 111 6.71 10.62 14.01
C SER A 111 5.33 10.07 14.39
N HIS A 112 4.95 8.93 13.81
CA HIS A 112 3.75 8.18 14.18
C HIS A 112 4.06 6.83 14.82
N ILE A 113 5.35 6.56 15.08
CA ILE A 113 5.78 5.39 15.83
C ILE A 113 6.69 5.91 16.93
N GLY A 114 6.22 5.80 18.18
CA GLY A 114 7.08 5.94 19.35
C GLY A 114 8.32 5.09 19.12
N GLY A 115 9.49 5.74 19.14
CA GLY A 115 10.69 5.28 18.46
C GLY A 115 11.00 3.80 18.64
N VAL A 116 11.37 3.16 17.52
CA VAL A 116 12.05 1.87 17.28
C VAL A 116 11.61 1.44 15.86
N ASN A 117 12.50 1.18 14.89
CA ASN A 117 13.81 0.53 15.00
C ASN A 117 14.90 1.13 14.09
N PRO A 118 16.19 0.86 14.41
CA PRO A 118 17.36 1.44 13.82
C PRO A 118 17.72 0.78 12.49
N ARG A 119 18.48 1.50 11.66
CA ARG A 119 19.23 0.88 10.57
C ARG A 119 20.18 -0.17 11.14
N PRO A 120 20.26 -1.39 10.60
CA PRO A 120 21.52 -2.12 10.60
C PRO A 120 22.45 -1.31 9.70
N THR A 121 23.38 -0.56 10.30
CA THR A 121 24.59 -0.18 9.59
C THR A 121 25.34 -1.45 9.24
N ARG A 122 25.77 -1.52 7.97
CA ARG A 122 26.56 -2.59 7.38
C ARG A 122 27.73 -3.04 8.26
#